data_AF-A0AAU4H771-F1
#
_entry.id   AF-A0AAU4H771-F1
#
_cell.length_a   1.000
_cell.length_b   1.000
_cell.length_c   1.000
_cell.angle_alpha   90.00
_cell.angle_beta   90.00
_cell.angle_gamma   90.00
#
_symmetry.space_group_name_H-M   'P 1'
#
loop_
_entity.id
_entity.type
_entity.pdbx_description
1 polymer ?
#
loop_
_entity_poly.entity_id
_entity_poly.type
_entity_poly.pdbx_seq_one_letter_code
_entity_poly.pdbx_strand_id
1 'polypeptide(L)' 'MDYASQYRQAMADGATDYAHSIVVSATEAAKAEAVTAEELSALVAEIKANPCA' A
#
# COMPACT_ATOMS: atom_id res chain seq x y z
N MET A 1 3.15 -8.60 7.40
CA MET A 1 3.84 -7.29 7.37
C MET A 1 2.81 -6.30 6.88
N ASP A 2 2.37 -5.34 7.69
CA ASP A 2 1.16 -4.57 7.39
C ASP A 2 1.47 -3.35 6.51
N TYR A 3 1.37 -3.54 5.19
CA TYR A 3 1.58 -2.48 4.20
C TYR A 3 0.44 -1.44 4.22
N ALA A 4 -0.78 -1.81 4.62
CA ALA A 4 -1.93 -0.90 4.68
C ALA A 4 -1.78 0.14 5.80
N SER A 5 -1.32 -0.28 6.98
CA SER A 5 -1.05 0.69 8.07
C SER A 5 0.11 1.63 7.73
N GLN A 6 1.17 1.13 7.07
CA GLN A 6 2.27 2.00 6.61
C GLN A 6 1.80 2.99 5.55
N TYR A 7 0.98 2.56 4.59
CA TYR A 7 0.41 3.42 3.55
C TYR A 7 -0.45 4.53 4.16
N ARG A 8 -1.34 4.19 5.10
CA ARG A 8 -2.19 5.18 5.80
C ARG A 8 -1.36 6.22 6.55
N GLN A 9 -0.31 5.78 7.24
CA GLN A 9 0.57 6.70 7.96
C GLN A 9 1.32 7.63 7.00
N ALA A 10 1.88 7.09 5.91
CA ALA A 10 2.54 7.87 4.87
C ALA A 10 1.61 8.92 4.24
N MET A 11 0.35 8.54 3.97
CA MET A 11 -0.68 9.46 3.48
C MET A 11 -1.08 10.51 4.51
N ALA A 12 -1.20 10.14 5.79
CA ALA A 12 -1.50 11.07 6.87
C ALA A 12 -0.37 12.10 7.10
N ASP A 13 0.88 11.68 6.90
CA ASP A 13 2.06 12.53 6.99
C ASP A 13 2.29 13.38 5.71
N GLY A 14 1.43 13.23 4.69
CA GLY A 14 1.58 13.90 3.39
C GLY A 14 2.80 13.43 2.58
N ALA A 15 3.40 12.30 2.97
CA ALA A 15 4.58 11.72 2.35
C ALA A 15 4.19 10.84 1.15
N THR A 16 3.71 11.46 0.08
CA THR A 16 3.14 10.77 -1.10
C THR A 16 4.16 9.87 -1.80
N ASP A 17 5.42 10.29 -1.88
CA ASP A 17 6.51 9.47 -2.45
C ASP A 17 6.76 8.20 -1.62
N TYR A 18 6.69 8.32 -0.30
CA TYR A 18 6.84 7.19 0.60
C TYR A 18 5.64 6.25 0.49
N ALA A 19 4.42 6.79 0.43
CA ALA A 19 3.21 6.02 0.17
C ALA A 19 3.30 5.22 -1.14
N HIS A 20 3.84 5.83 -2.21
CA HIS A 20 4.06 5.12 -3.48
C HIS A 20 5.08 3.98 -3.33
N SER A 21 6.19 4.20 -2.60
CA SER A 21 7.19 3.15 -2.36
C SER A 21 6.62 1.93 -1.62
N ILE A 22 5.66 2.13 -0.72
CA ILE A 22 4.97 1.07 0.02
C ILE A 22 4.12 0.22 -0.93
N VAL A 23 3.42 0.84 -1.89
CA VAL A 23 2.62 0.13 -2.89
C VAL A 23 3.49 -0.70 -3.82
N VAL A 24 4.61 -0.15 -4.27
CA VAL A 24 5.59 -0.88 -5.09
C VAL A 24 6.11 -2.09 -4.31
N SER A 25 6.53 -1.89 -3.06
CA SER A 25 7.04 -2.97 -2.19
C SER A 25 5.99 -4.04 -1.93
N ALA A 26 4.73 -3.66 -1.67
CA ALA A 26 3.63 -4.60 -1.49
C ALA A 26 3.37 -5.42 -2.76
N THR A 27 3.47 -4.79 -3.93
CA THR A 27 3.30 -5.44 -5.24
C THR A 27 4.43 -6.45 -5.51
N GLU A 28 5.68 -6.10 -5.20
CA GLU A 28 6.82 -7.00 -5.33
C GLU A 28 6.74 -8.18 -4.36
N ALA A 29 6.34 -7.90 -3.11
CA ALA A 29 6.16 -8.95 -2.11
C ALA A 29 5.00 -9.90 -2.48
N ALA A 30 3.94 -9.40 -3.11
CA ALA A 30 2.88 -10.25 -3.68
C ALA A 30 3.38 -11.11 -4.85
N LYS A 31 4.25 -10.58 -5.74
CA LYS A 31 4.91 -11.37 -6.80
C LYS A 31 5.81 -12.46 -6.24
N ALA A 32 6.40 -12.23 -5.08
CA ALA A 32 7.24 -13.20 -4.37
C ALA A 32 6.45 -14.18 -3.49
N GLU A 33 5.10 -14.18 -3.58
CA GLU A 33 4.19 -14.97 -2.73
C GLU A 33 4.37 -14.70 -1.21
N ALA A 34 5.05 -13.60 -0.85
CA ALA A 34 5.28 -13.18 0.52
C ALA A 34 4.09 -12.43 1.14
N VAL A 35 3.10 -12.09 0.30
CA VAL A 35 1.85 -11.42 0.68
C VAL A 35 0.71 -12.05 -0.12
N THR A 36 -0.46 -12.19 0.49
CA THR A 36 -1.61 -12.78 -0.19
C THR A 36 -2.24 -11.80 -1.19
N ALA A 37 -2.90 -12.34 -2.22
CA ALA A 37 -3.64 -11.53 -3.20
C ALA A 37 -4.78 -10.72 -2.57
N GLU A 38 -5.35 -11.21 -1.46
CA GLU A 38 -6.37 -10.51 -0.67
C GLU A 38 -5.82 -9.27 0.03
N GLU A 39 -4.66 -9.37 0.69
CA GLU A 39 -4.00 -8.24 1.34
C GLU A 39 -3.61 -7.15 0.33
N LEU A 40 -3.10 -7.54 -0.84
CA LEU A 40 -2.80 -6.59 -1.91
C LEU A 40 -4.07 -5.93 -2.44
N SER A 41 -5.14 -6.70 -2.65
CA SER A 41 -6.43 -6.16 -3.14
C SER A 41 -7.06 -5.20 -2.14
N ALA A 42 -6.95 -5.47 -0.84
CA ALA A 42 -7.42 -4.58 0.21
C ALA A 42 -6.65 -3.24 0.21
N LEU A 43 -5.31 -3.29 0.10
CA LEU A 43 -4.48 -2.10 -0.03
C LEU A 43 -4.86 -1.27 -1.28
N VAL A 44 -5.03 -1.93 -2.43
CA VAL A 44 -5.43 -1.27 -3.69
C VAL A 44 -6.82 -0.65 -3.58
N ALA A 45 -7.77 -1.33 -2.93
CA ALA A 45 -9.10 -0.78 -2.70
C ALA A 45 -9.05 0.48 -1.81
N GLU A 46 -8.20 0.47 -0.79
CA GLU A 46 -8.01 1.61 0.12
C GLU A 46 -7.37 2.82 -0.59
N ILE A 47 -6.39 2.59 -1.47
CA ILE A 47 -5.80 3.62 -2.34
C ILE A 47 -6.83 4.19 -3.30
N LYS A 48 -7.66 3.34 -3.92
CA LYS A 48 -8.72 3.79 -4.84
C LYS A 48 -9.83 4.57 -4.13
N ALA A 49 -10.10 4.26 -2.87
CA ALA A 49 -11.07 4.98 -2.05
C ALA A 49 -10.53 6.33 -1.55
N ASN A 50 -9.21 6.44 -1.41
CA ASN A 50 -8.50 7.68 -1.09
C ASN A 50 -7.44 8.00 -2.15
N PRO A 51 -7.86 8.26 -3.41
CA PRO A 51 -6.92 8.71 -4.42
C PRO A 51 -6.41 10.06 -3.95
N CYS A 52 -5.09 10.21 -3.83
CA CYS A 52 -4.41 11.39 -3.30
C CYS A 52 -5.21 12.69 -3.50
N ALA A 53 -5.54 13.36 -2.39
CA ALA A 53 -5.96 14.75 -2.38
C ALA A 53 -4.80 15.66 -2.80
#